data_AF-A0A1G0ZF88-F1
#
_entry.id   AF-A0A1G0ZF88-F1
#
_cell.length_a   1.000
_cell.length_b   1.000
_cell.length_c   1.000
_cell.angle_alpha   90.00
_cell.angle_beta   90.00
_cell.angle_gamma   90.00
#
_symmetry.space_group_name_H-M   'P 1'
#
loop_
_entity.id
_entity.type
_entity.pdbx_description
1 polymer ?
#
loop_
_entity_poly.entity_id
_entity_poly.type
_entity_poly.pdbx_seq_one_letter_code
_entity_poly.pdbx_strand_id
1 'polypeptide(L)'
;MNKSTMAGFIYILIPAFFVYFYTESILRQVAVCQIRPETVNVSSIMSQLPGSIRESINRKVTIGQLKDAIARAMGQSERIFALCNYAEYSNIPEEKEKIFKDIIDKYPSSKEASRAFVFFLLNPETKHKVSIQEYHAYIKKFSQFDQYYMWVVGLSKIRELKLEADIQFQYLAPLLDMKPEYRDFSRLFDYISELAVKLKKDDAYDKAKQLETASFSCPYIDKIIEAQLKKEEAAAEKEQDTKSSGSK
;
A
#
# COMPACT_ATOMS: atom_id res chain seq x y z
N MET A 1 10.54 58.03 32.90
CA MET A 1 9.19 57.41 32.93
C MET A 1 9.07 56.65 34.25
N ASN A 2 8.18 57.07 35.15
CA ASN A 2 8.12 56.55 36.53
C ASN A 2 7.60 55.11 36.55
N LYS A 3 8.22 54.24 37.38
CA LYS A 3 7.81 52.83 37.55
C LYS A 3 6.32 52.67 37.94
N SER A 4 5.76 53.67 38.62
CA SER A 4 4.34 53.73 39.00
C SER A 4 3.39 53.86 37.79
N THR A 5 3.74 54.66 36.77
CA THR A 5 2.92 54.81 35.56
C THR A 5 3.00 53.59 34.64
N MET A 6 4.14 52.89 34.63
CA MET A 6 4.31 51.64 33.88
C MET A 6 3.47 50.50 34.47
N ALA A 7 3.40 50.39 35.81
CA ALA A 7 2.55 49.41 36.49
C ALA A 7 1.06 49.64 36.21
N GLY A 8 0.59 50.90 36.27
CA GLY A 8 -0.81 51.23 35.96
C GLY A 8 -1.21 50.91 34.51
N PHE A 9 -0.30 51.09 33.55
CA PHE A 9 -0.56 50.76 32.14
C PHE A 9 -0.64 49.24 31.92
N ILE A 10 0.20 48.46 32.60
CA ILE A 10 0.19 46.99 32.55
C ILE A 10 -1.11 46.43 33.13
N TYR A 11 -1.60 47.00 34.23
CA TYR A 11 -2.87 46.61 34.87
C TYR A 11 -4.12 46.88 34.01
N ILE A 12 -4.04 47.79 33.03
CA ILE A 12 -5.15 48.08 32.10
C ILE A 12 -5.01 47.26 30.81
N LEU A 13 -3.77 47.10 30.31
CA LEU A 13 -3.51 46.48 29.02
C LEU A 13 -3.71 44.96 29.07
N ILE A 14 -3.33 44.30 30.17
CA ILE A 14 -3.50 42.85 30.33
C ILE A 14 -4.99 42.44 30.34
N PRO A 15 -5.87 43.04 31.16
CA PRO A 15 -7.30 42.71 31.12
C PRO A 15 -7.96 43.04 29.79
N ALA A 16 -7.57 44.15 29.14
CA ALA A 16 -8.08 44.51 27.82
C ALA A 16 -7.72 43.46 26.76
N PHE A 17 -6.51 42.91 26.82
CA PHE A 17 -6.09 41.80 25.96
C PHE A 17 -6.92 40.53 26.23
N PHE A 18 -7.13 40.16 27.49
CA PHE A 18 -7.96 38.99 27.83
C PHE A 18 -9.40 39.15 27.36
N VAL A 19 -10.00 40.33 27.53
CA VAL A 19 -11.35 40.60 27.03
C VAL A 19 -11.38 40.48 25.51
N TYR A 20 -10.41 41.08 24.80
CA TYR A 20 -10.31 41.00 23.34
C TYR A 20 -10.19 39.56 22.82
N PHE A 21 -9.29 38.76 23.41
CA PHE A 21 -9.12 37.35 23.03
C PHE A 21 -10.36 36.51 23.35
N TYR A 22 -11.05 36.83 24.45
CA TYR A 22 -12.28 36.13 24.82
C TYR A 22 -13.43 36.48 23.87
N THR A 23 -13.60 37.75 23.48
CA THR A 23 -14.59 38.13 22.45
C THR A 23 -14.24 37.54 21.09
N GLU A 24 -12.98 37.52 20.68
CA GLU A 24 -12.55 36.88 19.43
C GLU A 24 -12.83 35.37 19.44
N SER A 25 -12.55 34.69 20.57
CA SER A 25 -12.83 33.27 20.73
C SER A 25 -14.33 32.97 20.65
N ILE A 26 -15.18 33.80 21.28
CA ILE A 26 -16.65 33.68 21.18
C ILE A 26 -17.11 33.97 19.76
N LEU A 27 -16.62 35.03 19.10
CA LEU A 27 -16.97 35.34 17.71
C LEU A 27 -16.60 34.20 16.78
N ARG A 28 -15.43 33.60 16.98
CA ARG A 28 -14.97 32.44 16.19
C ARG A 28 -15.83 31.22 16.44
N GLN A 29 -16.21 30.97 17.69
CA GLN A 29 -17.08 29.84 18.05
C GLN A 29 -18.50 30.03 17.50
N VAL A 30 -19.04 31.25 17.56
CA VAL A 30 -20.34 31.61 16.97
C VAL A 30 -20.28 31.56 15.44
N ALA A 31 -19.21 32.03 14.81
CA ALA A 31 -19.02 31.92 13.36
C ALA A 31 -18.95 30.46 12.91
N VAL A 32 -18.25 29.61 13.66
CA VAL A 32 -18.19 28.16 13.41
C VAL A 32 -19.53 27.48 13.66
N CYS A 33 -20.29 27.87 14.70
CA CYS A 33 -21.64 27.35 14.97
C CYS A 33 -22.72 27.85 14.00
N GLN A 34 -22.54 29.04 13.39
CA GLN A 34 -23.44 29.58 12.37
C GLN A 34 -23.22 28.96 10.98
N ILE A 35 -22.08 28.31 10.74
CA ILE A 35 -21.93 27.37 9.64
C ILE A 35 -22.78 26.15 9.99
N ARG A 36 -24.07 26.18 9.63
CA ARG A 36 -24.99 25.05 9.78
C ARG A 36 -24.42 23.83 9.02
N PRO A 37 -23.85 22.83 9.72
CA PRO A 37 -23.20 21.69 9.05
C PRO A 37 -24.21 20.82 8.30
N GLU A 38 -25.48 20.91 8.69
CA GLU A 38 -26.59 20.13 8.16
C GLU A 38 -27.14 20.67 6.83
N THR A 39 -26.99 21.96 6.53
CA THR A 39 -27.51 22.57 5.28
C THR A 39 -26.46 22.70 4.19
N VAL A 40 -25.17 22.58 4.54
CA VAL A 40 -24.05 22.68 3.60
C VAL A 40 -23.21 21.42 3.74
N ASN A 41 -23.79 20.30 3.31
CA ASN A 41 -23.07 19.05 3.23
C ASN A 41 -21.98 19.21 2.17
N VAL A 42 -20.73 18.81 2.44
CA VAL A 42 -19.61 18.92 1.48
C VAL A 42 -19.98 18.24 0.14
N SER A 43 -20.78 17.18 0.21
CA SER A 43 -21.38 16.51 -0.94
C SER A 43 -22.30 17.41 -1.78
N SER A 44 -23.07 18.31 -1.15
CA SER A 44 -23.94 19.30 -1.80
C SER A 44 -23.16 20.46 -2.42
N ILE A 45 -22.05 20.89 -1.81
CA ILE A 45 -21.16 21.89 -2.45
C ILE A 45 -20.49 21.24 -3.66
N MET A 46 -19.98 20.01 -3.48
CA MET A 46 -19.29 19.29 -4.54
C MET A 46 -20.21 19.02 -5.73
N SER A 47 -21.48 18.65 -5.50
CA SER A 47 -22.46 18.38 -6.56
C SER A 47 -22.81 19.59 -7.44
N GLN A 48 -22.62 20.80 -6.93
CA GLN A 48 -22.88 22.06 -7.64
C GLN A 48 -21.65 22.60 -8.39
N LEU A 49 -20.46 22.05 -8.15
CA LEU A 49 -19.24 22.48 -8.83
C LEU A 49 -19.11 21.82 -10.23
N PRO A 50 -18.55 22.56 -11.21
CA PRO A 50 -18.11 21.99 -12.50
C PRO A 50 -17.18 20.78 -12.30
N GLY A 51 -17.28 19.79 -13.19
CA GLY A 51 -16.56 18.52 -13.04
C GLY A 51 -15.06 18.66 -12.81
N SER A 52 -14.40 19.58 -13.51
CA SER A 52 -12.96 19.86 -13.37
C SER A 52 -12.55 20.37 -11.99
N ILE A 53 -13.40 21.20 -11.36
CA ILE A 53 -13.13 21.76 -10.02
C ILE A 53 -13.40 20.69 -8.96
N ARG A 54 -14.48 19.92 -9.10
CA ARG A 54 -14.79 18.79 -8.22
C ARG A 54 -13.66 17.76 -8.22
N GLU A 55 -13.13 17.43 -9.38
CA GLU A 55 -12.02 16.48 -9.52
C GLU A 55 -10.73 17.00 -8.86
N SER A 56 -10.40 18.28 -9.06
CA SER A 56 -9.24 18.92 -8.42
C SER A 56 -9.35 18.93 -6.89
N ILE A 57 -10.54 19.24 -6.36
CA ILE A 57 -10.79 19.22 -4.90
C ILE A 57 -10.73 17.79 -4.37
N ASN A 58 -11.41 16.84 -5.01
CA ASN A 58 -11.36 15.42 -4.63
C ASN A 58 -9.92 14.90 -4.59
N ARG A 59 -9.10 15.29 -5.58
CA ARG A 59 -7.68 14.93 -5.63
C ARG A 59 -6.91 15.50 -4.43
N LYS A 60 -7.10 16.78 -4.10
CA LYS A 60 -6.45 17.42 -2.95
C LYS A 60 -6.88 16.78 -1.63
N VAL A 61 -8.17 16.49 -1.46
CA VAL A 61 -8.71 15.81 -0.28
C VAL A 61 -8.11 14.41 -0.15
N THR A 62 -8.07 13.64 -1.25
CA THR A 62 -7.49 12.29 -1.26
C THR A 62 -6.01 12.31 -0.91
N ILE A 63 -5.24 13.24 -1.48
CA ILE A 63 -3.83 13.45 -1.13
C ILE A 63 -3.66 13.77 0.36
N GLY A 64 -4.52 14.62 0.92
CA GLY A 64 -4.54 14.92 2.35
C GLY A 64 -4.78 13.66 3.19
N GLN A 65 -5.81 12.88 2.86
CA GLN A 65 -6.13 11.63 3.54
C GLN A 65 -4.99 10.61 3.48
N LEU A 66 -4.30 10.50 2.34
CA LEU A 66 -3.15 9.60 2.18
C LEU A 66 -1.96 10.05 3.03
N LYS A 67 -1.70 11.36 3.14
CA LYS A 67 -0.67 11.91 4.04
C LYS A 67 -1.02 11.68 5.51
N ASP A 68 -2.29 11.88 5.87
CA ASP A 68 -2.78 11.61 7.23
C ASP A 68 -2.70 10.12 7.58
N ALA A 69 -2.91 9.23 6.61
CA ALA A 69 -2.71 7.79 6.80
C ALA A 69 -1.24 7.45 7.08
N ILE A 70 -0.29 8.07 6.37
CA ILE A 70 1.15 7.91 6.65
C ILE A 70 1.51 8.40 8.05
N ALA A 71 0.92 9.53 8.49
CA ALA A 71 1.19 10.11 9.81
C ALA A 71 0.59 9.27 10.96
N ARG A 72 -0.56 8.63 10.73
CA ARG A 72 -1.25 7.79 11.72
C ARG A 72 -0.76 6.35 11.76
N ALA A 73 -0.05 5.89 10.73
CA ALA A 73 0.47 4.53 10.68
C ALA A 73 1.41 4.25 11.86
N MET A 74 1.01 3.30 12.71
CA MET A 74 1.78 2.93 13.90
C MET A 74 2.75 1.77 13.62
N GLY A 75 2.39 0.88 12.68
CA GLY A 75 3.20 -0.26 12.28
C GLY A 75 4.06 0.01 11.05
N GLN A 76 5.20 -0.69 10.94
CA GLN A 76 6.06 -0.65 9.75
C GLN A 76 5.29 -1.06 8.48
N SER A 77 4.57 -2.20 8.53
CA SER A 77 3.80 -2.73 7.41
C SER A 77 2.72 -1.74 6.95
N GLU A 78 1.94 -1.20 7.89
CA GLU A 78 0.91 -0.18 7.62
C GLU A 78 1.50 1.09 7.01
N ARG A 79 2.67 1.53 7.50
CA ARG A 79 3.35 2.70 6.98
C ARG A 79 3.84 2.47 5.55
N ILE A 80 4.42 1.32 5.24
CA ILE A 80 4.86 0.98 3.88
C ILE A 80 3.64 0.94 2.94
N PHE A 81 2.54 0.33 3.37
CA PHE A 81 1.30 0.29 2.60
C PHE A 81 0.76 1.69 2.31
N ALA A 82 0.71 2.57 3.32
CA ALA A 82 0.28 3.96 3.15
C ALA A 82 1.19 4.75 2.20
N LEU A 83 2.52 4.55 2.29
CA LEU A 83 3.48 5.17 1.39
C LEU A 83 3.30 4.68 -0.07
N CYS A 84 3.09 3.38 -0.28
CA CYS A 84 2.80 2.83 -1.60
C CYS A 84 1.54 3.46 -2.21
N ASN A 85 0.44 3.53 -1.45
CA ASN A 85 -0.81 4.13 -1.93
C ASN A 85 -0.64 5.63 -2.25
N TYR A 86 0.13 6.37 -1.44
CA TYR A 86 0.46 7.76 -1.71
C TYR A 86 1.29 7.91 -3.00
N ALA A 87 2.30 7.07 -3.20
CA ALA A 87 3.14 7.08 -4.39
C ALA A 87 2.37 6.70 -5.66
N GLU A 88 1.47 5.72 -5.58
CA GLU A 88 0.60 5.31 -6.69
C GLU A 88 -0.36 6.43 -7.12
N TYR A 89 -0.89 7.20 -6.15
CA TYR A 89 -1.79 8.33 -6.40
C TYR A 89 -1.07 9.61 -6.83
N SER A 90 0.23 9.76 -6.55
CA SER A 90 0.99 10.94 -6.96
C SER A 90 1.20 10.94 -8.48
N ASN A 91 0.88 12.08 -9.09
CA ASN A 91 1.11 12.34 -10.51
C ASN A 91 2.53 12.83 -10.81
N ILE A 92 3.36 13.06 -9.78
CA ILE A 92 4.71 13.62 -9.94
C ILE A 92 5.70 12.45 -10.01
N PRO A 93 6.30 12.16 -11.19
CA PRO A 93 7.15 10.98 -11.37
C PRO A 93 8.36 10.99 -10.44
N GLU A 94 9.00 12.14 -10.23
CA GLU A 94 10.18 12.24 -9.36
C GLU A 94 9.86 12.01 -7.88
N GLU A 95 8.70 12.49 -7.42
CA GLU A 95 8.23 12.26 -6.05
C GLU A 95 7.92 10.78 -5.85
N LYS A 96 7.20 10.18 -6.80
CA LYS A 96 6.87 8.75 -6.80
C LYS A 96 8.13 7.89 -6.76
N GLU A 97 9.10 8.19 -7.63
CA GLU A 97 10.39 7.49 -7.65
C GLU A 97 11.12 7.61 -6.32
N LYS A 98 11.17 8.82 -5.75
CA LYS A 98 11.80 9.06 -4.45
C LYS A 98 11.15 8.25 -3.33
N ILE A 99 9.81 8.20 -3.27
CA ILE A 99 9.10 7.46 -2.23
C ILE A 99 9.39 5.96 -2.33
N PHE A 100 9.30 5.38 -3.53
CA PHE A 100 9.58 3.95 -3.71
C PHE A 100 11.03 3.61 -3.44
N LYS A 101 11.97 4.49 -3.81
CA LYS A 101 13.38 4.30 -3.48
C LYS A 101 13.58 4.31 -1.95
N ASP A 102 13.00 5.28 -1.25
CA ASP A 102 13.04 5.35 0.21
C ASP A 102 12.49 4.08 0.88
N ILE A 103 11.46 3.44 0.29
CA ILE A 103 10.90 2.17 0.77
C ILE A 103 11.92 1.04 0.62
N ILE A 104 12.57 0.90 -0.54
CA ILE A 104 13.58 -0.14 -0.78
C ILE A 104 14.77 0.04 0.16
N ASP A 105 15.26 1.27 0.30
CA ASP A 105 16.44 1.57 1.11
C ASP A 105 16.20 1.33 2.60
N LYS A 106 15.02 1.69 3.12
CA LYS A 106 14.69 1.56 4.55
C LYS A 106 14.13 0.20 4.93
N TYR A 107 13.44 -0.48 4.01
CA TYR A 107 12.71 -1.71 4.30
C TYR A 107 12.98 -2.85 3.30
N PRO A 108 14.25 -3.18 3.00
CA PRO A 108 14.62 -4.14 1.94
C PRO A 108 14.22 -5.60 2.23
N SER A 109 13.81 -5.90 3.46
CA SER A 109 13.42 -7.24 3.91
C SER A 109 11.93 -7.35 4.26
N SER A 110 11.15 -6.28 4.07
CA SER A 110 9.71 -6.28 4.35
C SER A 110 8.95 -6.75 3.12
N LYS A 111 8.02 -7.70 3.26
CA LYS A 111 7.20 -8.20 2.13
C LYS A 111 6.38 -7.10 1.45
N GLU A 112 5.97 -6.09 2.21
CA GLU A 112 5.20 -4.92 1.76
C GLU A 112 6.01 -4.00 0.84
N ALA A 113 7.35 -4.08 0.87
CA ALA A 113 8.21 -3.36 -0.04
C ALA A 113 8.17 -3.92 -1.48
N SER A 114 7.52 -5.08 -1.70
CA SER A 114 7.41 -5.73 -3.01
C SER A 114 6.91 -4.79 -4.11
N ARG A 115 5.94 -3.92 -3.82
CA ARG A 115 5.43 -2.94 -4.78
C ARG A 115 6.50 -1.95 -5.25
N ALA A 116 7.37 -1.53 -4.34
CA ALA A 116 8.49 -0.66 -4.67
C ALA A 116 9.50 -1.37 -5.57
N PHE A 117 9.84 -2.62 -5.26
CA PHE A 117 10.69 -3.45 -6.10
C PHE A 117 10.10 -3.65 -7.51
N VAL A 118 8.80 -3.91 -7.62
CA VAL A 118 8.10 -4.05 -8.91
C VAL A 118 8.07 -2.74 -9.70
N PHE A 119 7.91 -1.59 -9.03
CA PHE A 119 7.90 -0.28 -9.69
C PHE A 119 9.19 -0.03 -10.49
N PHE A 120 10.33 -0.48 -9.97
CA PHE A 120 11.64 -0.37 -10.59
C PHE A 120 12.03 -1.55 -11.48
N LEU A 121 11.27 -2.65 -11.46
CA LEU A 121 11.58 -3.86 -12.21
C LEU A 121 11.56 -3.58 -13.71
N LEU A 122 12.75 -3.59 -14.32
CA LEU A 122 12.95 -3.36 -15.76
C LEU A 122 12.33 -2.06 -16.31
N ASN A 123 12.02 -1.10 -15.44
CA ASN A 123 11.35 0.12 -15.86
C ASN A 123 12.36 1.06 -16.57
N PRO A 124 12.16 1.39 -17.86
CA PRO A 124 13.09 2.24 -18.58
C PRO A 124 13.00 3.72 -18.19
N GLU A 125 11.87 4.16 -17.63
CA GLU A 125 11.58 5.56 -17.31
C GLU A 125 12.20 6.01 -15.97
N THR A 126 12.56 5.07 -15.11
CA THR A 126 13.13 5.36 -13.79
C THR A 126 14.65 5.45 -13.84
N LYS A 127 15.22 6.31 -12.99
CA LYS A 127 16.68 6.44 -12.85
C LYS A 127 17.27 5.23 -12.13
N HIS A 128 16.58 4.75 -11.10
CA HIS A 128 16.91 3.49 -10.46
C HIS A 128 16.25 2.33 -11.21
N LYS A 129 16.94 1.19 -11.30
CA LYS A 129 16.45 -0.01 -12.00
C LYS A 129 16.73 -1.22 -11.13
N VAL A 130 15.72 -2.07 -11.02
CA VAL A 130 15.85 -3.39 -10.39
C VAL A 130 15.90 -4.42 -11.52
N SER A 131 16.95 -5.21 -11.53
CA SER A 131 17.10 -6.35 -12.43
C SER A 131 16.22 -7.52 -12.03
N ILE A 132 15.97 -8.44 -12.96
CA ILE A 132 15.24 -9.69 -12.68
C ILE A 132 15.92 -10.47 -11.55
N GLN A 133 17.26 -10.52 -11.55
CA GLN A 133 18.05 -11.25 -10.56
C GLN A 133 17.90 -10.65 -9.16
N GLU A 134 17.95 -9.31 -9.05
CA GLU A 134 17.75 -8.61 -7.77
C GLU A 134 16.34 -8.82 -7.23
N TYR A 135 15.33 -8.74 -8.11
CA TYR A 135 13.96 -9.01 -7.73
C TYR A 135 13.78 -10.45 -7.22
N HIS A 136 14.36 -11.43 -7.92
CA HIS A 136 14.30 -12.82 -7.48
C HIS A 136 15.06 -13.07 -6.18
N ALA A 137 16.18 -12.40 -5.96
CA ALA A 137 16.90 -12.46 -4.68
C ALA A 137 16.06 -11.89 -3.53
N TYR A 138 15.24 -10.87 -3.81
CA TYR A 138 14.29 -10.32 -2.84
C TYR A 138 13.14 -11.30 -2.54
N ILE A 139 12.42 -11.81 -3.56
CA ILE A 139 11.23 -12.65 -3.34
C ILE A 139 11.57 -13.99 -2.66
N LYS A 140 12.76 -14.57 -2.92
CA LYS A 140 13.19 -15.85 -2.34
C LYS A 140 13.27 -15.87 -0.82
N LYS A 141 13.23 -14.70 -0.17
CA LYS A 141 13.29 -14.56 1.30
C LYS A 141 11.95 -14.88 1.99
N PHE A 142 10.85 -14.95 1.24
CA PHE A 142 9.51 -15.08 1.80
C PHE A 142 8.92 -16.47 1.57
N SER A 143 7.74 -16.74 2.16
CA SER A 143 7.02 -18.01 1.99
C SER A 143 6.58 -18.22 0.53
N GLN A 144 6.33 -19.47 0.10
CA GLN A 144 5.79 -19.71 -1.24
C GLN A 144 4.43 -19.01 -1.47
N PHE A 145 3.66 -18.81 -0.40
CA PHE A 145 2.43 -18.02 -0.41
C PHE A 145 2.72 -16.58 -0.85
N ASP A 146 3.63 -15.89 -0.18
CA ASP A 146 3.99 -14.50 -0.52
C ASP A 146 4.65 -14.42 -1.91
N GLN A 147 5.54 -15.38 -2.20
CA GLN A 147 6.23 -15.45 -3.48
C GLN A 147 5.25 -15.54 -4.65
N TYR A 148 4.18 -16.34 -4.54
CA TYR A 148 3.17 -16.44 -5.59
C TYR A 148 2.63 -15.07 -6.01
N TYR A 149 2.17 -14.27 -5.03
CA TYR A 149 1.64 -12.93 -5.30
C TYR A 149 2.71 -12.01 -5.89
N MET A 150 3.94 -12.04 -5.36
CA MET A 150 5.04 -11.23 -5.88
C MET A 150 5.42 -11.60 -7.32
N TRP A 151 5.37 -12.89 -7.65
CA TRP A 151 5.60 -13.41 -9.00
C TRP A 151 4.54 -12.89 -9.98
N VAL A 152 3.27 -13.01 -9.61
CA VAL A 152 2.13 -12.56 -10.43
C VAL A 152 2.18 -11.04 -10.66
N VAL A 153 2.45 -10.26 -9.61
CA VAL A 153 2.51 -8.79 -9.71
C VAL A 153 3.69 -8.35 -10.57
N GLY A 154 4.89 -8.94 -10.40
CA GLY A 154 6.03 -8.63 -11.26
C GLY A 154 5.80 -9.06 -12.71
N LEU A 155 5.15 -10.20 -12.96
CA LEU A 155 4.77 -10.63 -14.31
C LEU A 155 3.78 -9.64 -14.95
N SER A 156 2.79 -9.19 -14.18
CA SER A 156 1.83 -8.18 -14.63
C SER A 156 2.54 -6.91 -15.09
N LYS A 157 3.55 -6.45 -14.34
CA LYS A 157 4.36 -5.28 -14.72
C LYS A 157 5.16 -5.50 -16.00
N ILE A 158 5.82 -6.65 -16.14
CA ILE A 158 6.57 -7.00 -17.36
C ILE A 158 5.65 -7.02 -18.59
N ARG A 159 4.42 -7.53 -18.43
CA ARG A 159 3.41 -7.53 -19.49
C ARG A 159 2.86 -6.14 -19.79
N GLU A 160 2.67 -5.30 -18.78
CA GLU A 160 2.29 -3.89 -18.93
C GLU A 160 3.33 -3.11 -19.75
N LEU A 161 4.61 -3.37 -19.48
CA LEU A 161 5.74 -2.82 -20.24
C LEU A 161 5.89 -3.45 -21.64
N LYS A 162 5.05 -4.43 -22.00
CA LYS A 162 5.05 -5.15 -23.29
C LYS A 162 6.43 -5.71 -23.65
N LEU A 163 7.17 -6.21 -22.66
CA LEU A 163 8.50 -6.77 -22.89
C LEU A 163 8.41 -8.08 -23.68
N GLU A 164 9.48 -8.39 -24.42
CA GLU A 164 9.53 -9.55 -25.31
C GLU A 164 9.35 -10.89 -24.59
N ALA A 165 8.91 -11.91 -25.33
CA ALA A 165 8.66 -13.25 -24.80
C ALA A 165 9.91 -13.86 -24.13
N ASP A 166 11.11 -13.57 -24.65
CA ASP A 166 12.35 -14.04 -24.04
C ASP A 166 12.57 -13.46 -22.63
N ILE A 167 12.29 -12.17 -22.44
CA ILE A 167 12.39 -11.52 -21.12
C ILE A 167 11.34 -12.05 -20.15
N GLN A 168 10.11 -12.26 -20.62
CA GLN A 168 9.05 -12.88 -19.82
C GLN A 168 9.43 -14.30 -19.39
N PHE A 169 10.03 -15.08 -20.30
CA PHE A 169 10.52 -16.41 -20.00
C PHE A 169 11.69 -16.36 -19.01
N GLN A 170 12.69 -15.48 -19.20
CA GLN A 170 13.81 -15.30 -18.27
C GLN A 170 13.34 -14.92 -16.87
N TYR A 171 12.30 -14.09 -16.77
CA TYR A 171 11.68 -13.76 -15.50
C TYR A 171 11.11 -15.04 -14.86
N LEU A 172 10.27 -15.81 -15.54
CA LEU A 172 9.62 -16.97 -14.94
C LEU A 172 10.50 -18.23 -14.81
N ALA A 173 11.61 -18.30 -15.54
CA ALA A 173 12.48 -19.49 -15.62
C ALA A 173 12.87 -20.09 -14.26
N PRO A 174 13.17 -19.31 -13.20
CA PRO A 174 13.51 -19.88 -11.89
C PRO A 174 12.40 -20.70 -11.24
N LEU A 175 11.13 -20.55 -11.67
CA LEU A 175 10.04 -21.39 -11.20
C LEU A 175 10.20 -22.85 -11.66
N LEU A 176 10.94 -23.10 -12.76
CA LEU A 176 11.20 -24.45 -13.26
C LEU A 176 12.07 -25.31 -12.34
N ASP A 177 12.78 -24.68 -11.40
CA ASP A 177 13.64 -25.36 -10.42
C ASP A 177 12.99 -25.44 -9.03
N MET A 178 11.74 -24.96 -8.90
CA MET A 178 10.99 -24.93 -7.65
C MET A 178 9.99 -26.09 -7.58
N LYS A 179 9.79 -26.65 -6.38
CA LYS A 179 8.66 -27.55 -6.10
C LYS A 179 7.45 -26.73 -5.61
N PRO A 180 6.30 -26.72 -6.31
CA PRO A 180 5.15 -25.94 -5.90
C PRO A 180 4.51 -26.51 -4.63
N GLU A 181 4.15 -25.62 -3.69
CA GLU A 181 3.35 -25.94 -2.49
C GLU A 181 1.86 -25.67 -2.69
N TYR A 182 1.50 -24.88 -3.71
CA TYR A 182 0.12 -24.45 -3.96
C TYR A 182 -0.29 -24.69 -5.40
N ARG A 183 -1.58 -25.00 -5.58
CA ARG A 183 -2.15 -25.23 -6.91
C ARG A 183 -2.20 -23.98 -7.77
N ASP A 184 -2.25 -22.80 -7.16
CA ASP A 184 -2.32 -21.51 -7.84
C ASP A 184 -1.12 -21.24 -8.78
N PHE A 185 0.03 -21.87 -8.50
CA PHE A 185 1.20 -21.87 -9.38
C PHE A 185 0.94 -22.51 -10.74
N SER A 186 -0.10 -23.35 -10.90
CA SER A 186 -0.42 -24.01 -12.18
C SER A 186 -0.51 -23.01 -13.33
N ARG A 187 -1.10 -21.83 -13.07
CA ARG A 187 -1.24 -20.77 -14.08
C ARG A 187 0.10 -20.18 -14.52
N LEU A 188 1.08 -20.11 -13.61
CA LEU A 188 2.43 -19.64 -13.93
C LEU A 188 3.16 -20.70 -14.77
N PHE A 189 3.04 -21.98 -14.42
CA PHE A 189 3.65 -23.06 -15.20
C PHE A 189 3.03 -23.21 -16.59
N ASP A 190 1.71 -23.12 -16.70
CA ASP A 190 1.02 -23.14 -17.99
C ASP A 190 1.54 -22.00 -18.88
N TYR A 191 1.67 -20.79 -18.31
CA TYR A 191 2.22 -19.66 -19.05
C TYR A 191 3.70 -19.84 -19.45
N ILE A 192 4.53 -20.46 -18.61
CA ILE A 192 5.90 -20.83 -18.98
C ILE A 192 5.88 -21.81 -20.17
N SER A 193 4.94 -22.76 -20.18
CA SER A 193 4.81 -23.72 -21.28
C SER A 193 4.44 -23.03 -22.61
N GLU A 194 3.54 -22.05 -22.59
CA GLU A 194 3.20 -21.24 -23.77
C GLU A 194 4.42 -20.46 -24.30
N LEU A 195 5.17 -19.83 -23.40
CA LEU A 195 6.40 -19.11 -23.73
C LEU A 195 7.47 -20.06 -24.28
N ALA A 196 7.62 -21.24 -23.70
CA ALA A 196 8.57 -22.25 -24.13
C ALA A 196 8.29 -22.74 -25.56
N VAL A 197 7.00 -22.97 -25.91
CA VAL A 197 6.59 -23.31 -27.29
C VAL A 197 6.97 -22.19 -28.25
N LYS A 198 6.63 -20.94 -27.91
CA LYS A 198 6.95 -19.77 -28.74
C LYS A 198 8.45 -19.60 -28.97
N LEU A 199 9.26 -19.92 -27.96
CA LEU A 199 10.72 -19.79 -27.98
C LEU A 199 11.45 -21.08 -28.41
N LYS A 200 10.72 -22.14 -28.77
CA LYS A 200 11.27 -23.46 -29.16
C LYS A 200 12.22 -24.05 -28.09
N LYS A 201 11.79 -24.01 -26.83
CA LYS A 201 12.53 -24.55 -25.67
C LYS A 201 11.83 -25.80 -25.13
N ASP A 202 12.01 -26.93 -25.82
CA ASP A 202 11.30 -28.18 -25.52
C ASP A 202 11.53 -28.67 -24.08
N ASP A 203 12.78 -28.65 -23.60
CA ASP A 203 13.11 -29.04 -22.21
C ASP A 203 12.36 -28.20 -21.16
N ALA A 204 12.17 -26.91 -21.43
CA ALA A 204 11.45 -26.02 -20.52
C ALA A 204 9.94 -26.25 -20.57
N TYR A 205 9.41 -26.59 -21.75
CA TYR A 205 8.01 -26.96 -21.92
C TYR A 205 7.67 -28.22 -21.10
N ASP A 206 8.48 -29.27 -21.25
CA ASP A 206 8.24 -30.54 -20.55
C ASP A 206 8.30 -30.37 -19.03
N LYS A 207 9.32 -29.65 -18.54
CA LYS A 207 9.43 -29.32 -17.11
C LYS A 207 8.24 -28.50 -16.61
N ALA A 208 7.81 -27.49 -17.35
CA ALA A 208 6.66 -26.68 -16.98
C ALA A 208 5.38 -27.53 -16.86
N LYS A 209 5.12 -28.42 -17.82
CA LYS A 209 3.94 -29.30 -17.79
C LYS A 209 3.97 -30.33 -16.66
N GLN A 210 5.15 -30.85 -16.32
CA GLN A 210 5.32 -31.70 -15.14
C GLN A 210 5.00 -30.96 -13.85
N LEU A 211 5.51 -29.73 -13.68
CA LEU A 211 5.26 -28.91 -12.50
C LEU A 211 3.81 -28.43 -12.41
N GLU A 212 3.19 -28.10 -13.54
CA GLU A 212 1.76 -27.81 -13.64
C GLU A 212 0.95 -29.00 -13.11
N THR A 213 1.23 -30.20 -13.59
CA THR A 213 0.55 -31.43 -13.15
C THR A 213 0.77 -31.70 -11.66
N ALA A 214 2.00 -31.53 -11.17
CA ALA A 214 2.33 -31.68 -9.74
C ALA A 214 1.57 -30.67 -8.86
N SER A 215 1.38 -29.44 -9.34
CA SER A 215 0.63 -28.41 -8.61
C SER A 215 -0.84 -28.76 -8.42
N PHE A 216 -1.45 -29.60 -9.28
CA PHE A 216 -2.84 -30.01 -9.11
C PHE A 216 -3.09 -30.89 -7.88
N SER A 217 -2.04 -31.52 -7.35
CA SER A 217 -2.10 -32.27 -6.09
C SER A 217 -1.93 -31.39 -4.84
N CYS A 218 -1.63 -30.10 -5.01
CA CYS A 218 -1.43 -29.15 -3.92
C CYS A 218 -2.76 -28.49 -3.50
N PRO A 219 -2.85 -27.97 -2.26
CA PRO A 219 -3.99 -27.17 -1.84
C PRO A 219 -4.05 -25.83 -2.59
N TYR A 220 -5.25 -25.25 -2.65
CA TYR A 220 -5.44 -23.86 -3.08
C TYR A 220 -5.07 -22.91 -1.95
N ILE A 221 -4.48 -21.77 -2.30
CA ILE A 221 -4.12 -20.71 -1.35
C ILE A 221 -5.35 -20.26 -0.55
N ASP A 222 -6.48 -20.01 -1.21
CA ASP A 222 -7.71 -19.53 -0.56
C ASP A 222 -8.21 -20.50 0.53
N LYS A 223 -8.12 -21.81 0.29
CA LYS A 223 -8.52 -22.83 1.28
C LYS A 223 -7.62 -22.82 2.52
N ILE A 224 -6.34 -22.49 2.35
CA ILE A 224 -5.41 -22.38 3.47
C ILE A 224 -5.71 -21.12 4.29
N ILE A 225 -5.98 -19.99 3.63
CA ILE A 225 -6.41 -18.75 4.31
C ILE A 225 -7.69 -18.99 5.10
N GLU A 226 -8.72 -19.58 4.48
CA GLU A 226 -9.98 -19.89 5.16
C GLU A 226 -9.78 -20.77 6.40
N ALA A 227 -8.90 -21.77 6.31
CA ALA A 227 -8.60 -22.64 7.43
C ALA A 227 -7.82 -21.92 8.55
N GLN A 228 -6.98 -20.94 8.21
CA GLN A 228 -6.27 -20.10 9.19
C GLN A 228 -7.24 -19.16 9.91
N LEU A 229 -8.10 -18.46 9.16
CA LEU A 229 -9.10 -17.55 9.72
C LEU A 229 -10.05 -18.28 10.69
N LYS A 230 -10.57 -19.44 10.30
CA LYS A 230 -11.43 -20.26 11.18
C LYS A 230 -10.72 -20.71 12.46
N LYS A 231 -9.40 -20.95 12.40
CA LYS A 231 -8.61 -21.30 13.59
C LYS A 231 -8.42 -20.11 14.52
N GLU A 232 -8.18 -18.92 13.97
CA GLU A 232 -8.04 -17.68 14.74
C GLU A 232 -9.37 -17.29 15.39
N GLU A 233 -10.49 -17.39 14.68
CA GLU A 233 -11.83 -17.19 15.22
C GLU A 233 -12.13 -18.15 16.38
N ALA A 234 -11.88 -19.46 16.19
CA ALA A 234 -12.08 -20.45 17.23
C ALA A 234 -11.13 -20.27 18.44
N ALA A 235 -9.94 -19.72 18.24
CA ALA A 235 -9.01 -19.38 19.32
C ALA A 235 -9.50 -18.15 20.11
N ALA A 236 -9.98 -17.13 19.42
CA ALA A 236 -10.54 -15.92 20.02
C ALA A 236 -11.81 -16.22 20.85
N GLU A 237 -12.69 -17.09 20.37
CA GLU A 237 -13.88 -17.55 21.10
C GLU A 237 -13.50 -18.27 22.41
N LYS A 238 -12.52 -19.19 22.35
CA LYS A 238 -12.04 -19.89 23.55
C LYS A 238 -11.42 -18.96 24.58
N GLU A 239 -10.67 -17.94 24.16
CA GLU A 239 -10.10 -16.94 25.08
C GLU A 239 -11.18 -16.09 25.77
N GLN A 240 -12.27 -15.76 25.06
CA GLN A 240 -13.41 -15.05 25.64
C GLN A 240 -14.19 -15.91 26.66
N ASP A 241 -14.38 -17.19 26.38
CA ASP A 241 -15.06 -18.11 27.31
C ASP A 241 -14.26 -18.36 28.59
N THR A 242 -12.93 -18.46 28.51
CA THR A 242 -12.08 -18.57 29.72
C THR A 242 -12.09 -17.30 30.58
N LYS A 243 -12.21 -16.11 29.99
CA LYS A 243 -12.30 -14.84 30.75
C LYS A 243 -13.69 -14.64 31.37
N SER A 244 -14.75 -15.15 30.75
CA SER A 244 -16.13 -15.15 31.27
C SER A 244 -16.33 -16.12 32.45
N SER A 245 -15.66 -17.28 32.42
CA SER A 245 -15.75 -18.32 33.47
C SER A 245 -14.95 -18.01 34.75
N GLY A 246 -13.93 -17.14 34.67
CA GLY A 246 -13.06 -16.76 35.79
C GLY A 246 -13.56 -15.59 36.65
N SER A 247 -14.77 -15.07 36.42
CA SER A 247 -15.31 -13.90 37.12
C SER A 247 -16.55 -14.20 37.98
N LYS A 248 -16.66 -15.44 38.50
CA LYS A 248 -17.68 -15.83 39.49
C LYS A 248 -17.05 -16.21 40.82
#